data_AF-A0A9X3NB03-F1
#
_entry.id   AF-A0A9X3NB03-F1
#
_cell.length_a   1.000
_cell.length_b   1.000
_cell.length_c   1.000
_cell.angle_alpha   90.00
_cell.angle_beta   90.00
_cell.angle_gamma   90.00
#
_symmetry.space_group_name_H-M   'P 1'
#
loop_
_entity.id
_entity.type
_entity.pdbx_description
1 polymer ?
#
loop_
_entity_poly.entity_id
_entity_poly.type
_entity_poly.pdbx_seq_one_letter_code
_entity_poly.pdbx_strand_id
1 'polypeptide(L)'
;MRPAELLRAVTAALASPDEETAFARLPGKLARSLNGHKVRWDGALLAIPIAGVGELLVRTPPPDDDLMAAAESVGVQIAQFVERCAAEREMRDFEARRKAMLDVAFDSVFTMDDDGIVLSANRAAERTFGYKAEEIVGRELAALIIPESLRDAHRDGLSRYLKTGRGPIVGRRVELTAMRRDGTEFPVELVVTRPEIPGERIFYGYLRDLTARNVAEAALHRLADEQAALRRVATAVAAFSDPARLFDLLSEEVGKLLEAETAHMFRFDSDGRGGEIVGGWALKPEHVLGHGTRMPMDGDTAATRVWRTGQAARMDSYAGAEGDLARIMRDYGVQAVVAAPVFLGGSLWGAVIVSSMSAGPFPDSAEQRIAYFAELAAQALANAQAREDLAASRARIVQAGDAERRRLERNLHDGAQQRLVSLALMLRLAARRHPDDPDLGRAGEELAHALQELRELARGIHPAVLTERGLEPAVRAVADRAPIPVELEVDLEERLPGPVEAAAYYVVSEALTNVAKYAQASIVRVSVSRAGDRALIGVADDGLGGADPTGGSGLRGLSDRVEALGGRLEIDSPLGLGTTLRADIPVADLR
;
A
#
# COMPACT_ATOMS: atom_id res chain seq x y z
N MET A 1 -11.82 -35.84 -85.19
CA MET A 1 -11.15 -36.48 -84.04
C MET A 1 -11.79 -37.85 -83.87
N ARG A 2 -11.04 -38.92 -83.64
CA ARG A 2 -11.64 -40.25 -83.40
C ARG A 2 -12.08 -40.41 -81.94
N PRO A 3 -13.08 -41.25 -81.61
CA PRO A 3 -13.56 -41.45 -80.24
C PRO A 3 -12.44 -41.78 -79.23
N ALA A 4 -11.53 -42.67 -79.61
CA ALA A 4 -10.38 -43.05 -78.78
C ALA A 4 -9.33 -41.94 -78.60
N GLU A 5 -9.25 -40.98 -79.51
CA GLU A 5 -8.37 -39.81 -79.37
C GLU A 5 -8.95 -38.82 -78.35
N LEU A 6 -10.27 -38.59 -78.39
CA LEU A 6 -10.97 -37.73 -77.43
C LEU A 6 -10.89 -38.29 -76.01
N LEU A 7 -11.23 -39.57 -75.81
CA LEU A 7 -11.17 -40.23 -74.50
C LEU A 7 -9.76 -40.21 -73.90
N ARG A 8 -8.73 -40.50 -74.70
CA ARG A 8 -7.33 -40.48 -74.22
C ARG A 8 -6.87 -39.08 -73.85
N ALA A 9 -7.20 -38.07 -74.66
CA ALA A 9 -6.83 -36.68 -74.38
C ALA A 9 -7.48 -36.17 -73.08
N VAL A 10 -8.76 -36.48 -72.87
CA VAL A 10 -9.46 -36.10 -71.64
C VAL A 10 -8.92 -36.86 -70.43
N THR A 11 -8.73 -38.18 -70.54
CA THR A 11 -8.18 -38.99 -69.44
C THR A 11 -6.79 -38.48 -69.01
N ALA A 12 -5.93 -38.12 -69.98
CA ALA A 12 -4.63 -37.55 -69.68
C ALA A 12 -4.72 -36.15 -69.03
N ALA A 13 -5.71 -35.34 -69.42
CA ALA A 13 -5.95 -34.03 -68.80
C ALA A 13 -6.44 -34.17 -67.34
N LEU A 14 -7.36 -35.10 -67.08
CA LEU A 14 -7.93 -35.36 -65.75
C LEU A 14 -6.98 -36.08 -64.77
N ALA A 15 -5.80 -36.49 -65.22
CA ALA A 15 -4.71 -36.96 -64.35
C ALA A 15 -3.96 -35.80 -63.66
N SER A 16 -4.30 -34.54 -63.96
CA SER A 16 -3.68 -33.36 -63.36
C SER A 16 -4.13 -33.15 -61.90
N PRO A 17 -3.30 -32.53 -61.04
CA PRO A 17 -3.59 -32.39 -59.60
C PRO A 17 -4.61 -31.29 -59.26
N ASP A 18 -4.95 -30.43 -60.21
CA ASP A 18 -5.85 -29.29 -60.04
C ASP A 18 -6.64 -28.99 -61.32
N GLU A 19 -7.75 -28.25 -61.15
CA GLU A 19 -8.71 -27.92 -62.22
C GLU A 19 -8.10 -27.04 -63.32
N GLU A 20 -7.25 -26.07 -62.97
CA GLU A 20 -6.64 -25.12 -63.90
C GLU A 20 -5.70 -25.83 -64.88
N THR A 21 -4.83 -26.70 -64.35
CA THR A 21 -3.91 -27.53 -65.14
C THR A 21 -4.66 -28.55 -65.99
N ALA A 22 -5.73 -29.17 -65.45
CA ALA A 22 -6.55 -30.11 -66.20
C ALA A 22 -7.24 -29.43 -67.39
N PHE A 23 -7.85 -28.26 -67.18
CA PHE A 23 -8.59 -27.55 -68.22
C PHE A 23 -7.68 -26.97 -69.30
N ALA A 24 -6.46 -26.54 -68.97
CA ALA A 24 -5.47 -26.11 -69.95
C ALA A 24 -5.05 -27.23 -70.92
N ARG A 25 -5.22 -28.51 -70.54
CA ARG A 25 -4.83 -29.69 -71.32
C ARG A 25 -5.99 -30.35 -72.07
N LEU A 26 -7.22 -29.85 -71.91
CA LEU A 26 -8.38 -30.41 -72.62
C LEU A 26 -8.25 -30.16 -74.14
N PRO A 27 -8.74 -31.09 -74.99
CA PRO A 27 -8.62 -31.01 -76.45
C PRO A 27 -9.57 -29.99 -77.10
N GLY A 28 -10.07 -29.00 -76.34
CA GLY A 28 -11.10 -28.05 -76.76
C GLY A 28 -11.17 -26.83 -75.83
N LYS A 29 -12.08 -25.91 -76.11
CA LYS A 29 -12.30 -24.72 -75.28
C LYS A 29 -13.52 -24.88 -74.41
N LEU A 30 -13.39 -24.56 -73.13
CA LEU A 30 -14.52 -24.48 -72.21
C LEU A 30 -15.29 -23.18 -72.46
N ALA A 31 -16.60 -23.28 -72.61
CA ALA A 31 -17.50 -22.14 -72.75
C ALA A 31 -18.60 -22.22 -71.70
N ARG A 32 -19.07 -21.07 -71.21
CA ARG A 32 -20.27 -21.02 -70.36
C ARG A 32 -21.49 -21.37 -71.22
N SER A 33 -22.17 -22.48 -70.92
CA SER A 33 -23.42 -22.84 -71.59
C SER A 33 -24.63 -22.33 -70.81
N LEU A 34 -25.70 -22.01 -71.55
CA LEU A 34 -26.93 -21.44 -71.01
C LEU A 34 -28.18 -22.30 -71.22
N ASN A 35 -28.19 -23.48 -71.89
CA ASN A 35 -29.38 -24.38 -71.94
C ASN A 35 -29.20 -25.71 -72.75
N GLY A 36 -28.09 -26.44 -72.60
CA GLY A 36 -27.88 -27.74 -73.30
C GLY A 36 -27.60 -28.90 -72.35
N HIS A 37 -28.43 -29.96 -72.35
CA HIS A 37 -28.21 -31.20 -71.58
C HIS A 37 -27.75 -32.39 -72.45
N LYS A 38 -27.59 -32.20 -73.76
CA LYS A 38 -27.19 -33.25 -74.70
C LYS A 38 -26.02 -32.79 -75.54
N VAL A 39 -25.18 -33.74 -75.96
CA VAL A 39 -24.10 -33.50 -76.92
C VAL A 39 -24.72 -33.03 -78.23
N ARG A 40 -24.17 -31.96 -78.81
CA ARG A 40 -24.67 -31.35 -80.05
C ARG A 40 -23.54 -31.01 -81.01
N TRP A 41 -23.81 -31.10 -82.30
CA TRP A 41 -22.88 -30.70 -83.36
C TRP A 41 -23.50 -29.61 -84.23
N ASP A 42 -22.79 -28.50 -84.42
CA ASP A 42 -23.29 -27.28 -85.08
C ASP A 42 -22.78 -27.07 -86.52
N GLY A 43 -22.20 -28.12 -87.11
CA GLY A 43 -21.57 -28.06 -88.43
C GLY A 43 -20.04 -27.97 -88.38
N ALA A 44 -19.44 -27.60 -87.24
CA ALA A 44 -17.99 -27.53 -87.09
C ALA A 44 -17.47 -27.91 -85.69
N LEU A 45 -18.26 -27.70 -84.65
CA LEU A 45 -17.93 -27.94 -83.26
C LEU A 45 -18.88 -28.98 -82.66
N LEU A 46 -18.30 -29.90 -81.90
CA LEU A 46 -19.00 -30.78 -80.99
C LEU A 46 -19.02 -30.12 -79.62
N ALA A 47 -20.21 -29.77 -79.12
CA ALA A 47 -20.40 -29.21 -77.80
C ALA A 47 -20.81 -30.33 -76.83
N ILE A 48 -19.99 -30.53 -75.80
CA ILE A 48 -20.15 -31.55 -74.78
C ILE A 48 -20.58 -30.88 -73.48
N PRO A 49 -21.81 -31.10 -73.00
CA PRO A 49 -22.25 -30.50 -71.74
C PRO A 49 -21.56 -31.15 -70.54
N ILE A 50 -21.10 -30.32 -69.61
CA ILE A 50 -20.47 -30.70 -68.34
C ILE A 50 -21.31 -30.09 -67.23
N ALA A 51 -22.00 -30.95 -66.47
CA ALA A 51 -22.91 -30.51 -65.41
C ALA A 51 -22.19 -29.60 -64.39
N GLY A 52 -22.79 -28.45 -64.07
CA GLY A 52 -22.25 -27.48 -63.11
C GLY A 52 -21.05 -26.65 -63.59
N VAL A 53 -20.51 -26.92 -64.79
CA VAL A 53 -19.27 -26.28 -65.29
C VAL A 53 -19.51 -25.48 -66.57
N GLY A 54 -20.18 -26.06 -67.58
CA GLY A 54 -20.39 -25.42 -68.88
C GLY A 54 -20.41 -26.42 -70.04
N GLU A 55 -19.91 -26.03 -71.21
CA GLU A 55 -19.76 -26.91 -72.38
C GLU A 55 -18.30 -26.93 -72.85
N LEU A 56 -17.77 -28.12 -73.13
CA LEU A 56 -16.50 -28.29 -73.82
C LEU A 56 -16.73 -28.31 -75.34
N LEU A 57 -16.15 -27.34 -76.03
CA LEU A 57 -16.25 -27.19 -77.48
C LEU A 57 -15.03 -27.81 -78.16
N VAL A 58 -15.25 -28.88 -78.91
CA VAL A 58 -14.19 -29.63 -79.62
C VAL A 58 -14.43 -29.54 -81.13
N ARG A 59 -13.43 -29.11 -81.89
CA ARG A 59 -13.52 -29.05 -83.36
C ARG A 59 -13.41 -30.46 -83.94
N THR A 60 -14.39 -30.87 -84.74
CA THR A 60 -14.39 -32.18 -85.37
C THR A 60 -15.18 -32.20 -86.69
N PRO A 61 -14.78 -33.03 -87.67
CA PRO A 61 -15.66 -33.44 -88.78
C PRO A 61 -16.95 -34.10 -88.25
N PRO A 62 -17.97 -34.32 -89.11
CA PRO A 62 -19.27 -34.87 -88.70
C PRO A 62 -19.09 -36.11 -87.80
N PRO A 63 -19.63 -36.10 -86.56
CA PRO A 63 -19.44 -37.19 -85.61
C PRO A 63 -20.26 -38.42 -86.02
N ASP A 64 -19.68 -39.60 -85.84
CA ASP A 64 -20.41 -40.87 -85.84
C ASP A 64 -21.03 -41.13 -84.45
N ASP A 65 -21.89 -42.15 -84.36
CA ASP A 65 -22.59 -42.51 -83.11
C ASP A 65 -21.59 -42.87 -81.98
N ASP A 66 -20.45 -43.47 -82.33
CA ASP A 66 -19.38 -43.81 -81.38
C ASP A 66 -18.72 -42.55 -80.79
N LEU A 67 -18.48 -41.52 -81.60
CA LEU A 67 -17.94 -40.24 -81.11
C LEU A 67 -18.96 -39.49 -80.26
N MET A 68 -20.25 -39.59 -80.60
CA MET A 68 -21.33 -39.02 -79.79
C MET A 68 -21.41 -39.68 -78.41
N ALA A 69 -21.35 -41.01 -78.32
CA ALA A 69 -21.34 -41.74 -77.05
C ALA A 69 -20.07 -41.47 -76.22
N ALA A 70 -18.90 -41.39 -76.86
CA ALA A 70 -17.65 -41.03 -76.19
C ALA A 70 -17.70 -39.61 -75.61
N ALA A 71 -18.31 -38.67 -76.33
CA ALA A 71 -18.51 -37.31 -75.86
C ALA A 71 -19.42 -37.23 -74.63
N GLU A 72 -20.51 -38.00 -74.57
CA GLU A 72 -21.37 -38.08 -73.38
C GLU A 72 -20.59 -38.59 -72.15
N SER A 73 -19.78 -39.64 -72.32
CA SER A 73 -18.94 -40.17 -71.24
C SER A 73 -17.91 -39.15 -70.74
N VAL A 74 -17.28 -38.41 -71.66
CA VAL A 74 -16.32 -37.36 -71.35
C VAL A 74 -16.95 -36.25 -70.51
N GLY A 75 -18.18 -35.83 -70.84
CA GLY A 75 -18.91 -34.81 -70.07
C GLY A 75 -19.08 -35.21 -68.60
N VAL A 76 -19.43 -36.48 -68.35
CA VAL A 76 -19.57 -37.04 -67.00
C VAL A 76 -18.23 -37.13 -66.28
N GLN A 77 -17.17 -37.61 -66.94
CA GLN A 77 -15.84 -37.74 -66.32
C GLN A 77 -15.27 -36.39 -65.89
N ILE A 78 -15.43 -35.34 -66.71
CA ILE A 78 -14.97 -33.99 -66.37
C ILE A 78 -15.79 -33.44 -65.19
N ALA A 79 -17.11 -33.66 -65.17
CA ALA A 79 -17.96 -33.22 -64.05
C ALA A 79 -17.55 -33.87 -62.72
N GLN A 80 -17.33 -35.19 -62.71
CA GLN A 80 -16.87 -35.93 -61.52
C GLN A 80 -15.49 -35.48 -61.03
N PHE A 81 -14.58 -35.16 -61.95
CA PHE A 81 -13.27 -34.64 -61.60
C PHE A 81 -13.35 -33.27 -60.89
N VAL A 82 -14.20 -32.37 -61.40
CA VAL A 82 -14.40 -31.04 -60.80
C VAL A 82 -15.03 -31.16 -59.41
N GLU A 83 -16.03 -32.02 -59.25
CA GLU A 83 -16.67 -32.29 -57.96
C GLU A 83 -15.66 -32.81 -56.93
N ARG A 84 -14.79 -33.74 -57.33
CA ARG A 84 -13.69 -34.24 -56.47
C ARG A 84 -12.73 -33.11 -56.07
N CYS A 85 -12.29 -32.29 -57.02
CA CYS A 85 -11.36 -31.19 -56.73
C CYS A 85 -11.98 -30.14 -55.80
N ALA A 86 -13.28 -29.85 -55.95
CA ALA A 86 -14.01 -28.94 -55.08
C ALA A 86 -14.09 -29.48 -53.63
N ALA A 87 -14.42 -30.76 -53.45
CA ALA A 87 -14.46 -31.40 -52.14
C ALA A 87 -13.07 -31.43 -51.46
N GLU A 88 -12.01 -31.74 -52.19
CA GLU A 88 -10.64 -31.70 -51.66
C GLU A 88 -10.22 -30.29 -51.22
N ARG A 89 -10.61 -29.26 -51.97
CA ARG A 89 -10.32 -27.86 -51.63
C ARG A 89 -11.07 -27.42 -50.38
N GLU A 90 -12.36 -27.73 -50.27
CA GLU A 90 -13.18 -27.40 -49.10
C GLU A 90 -12.62 -28.05 -47.83
N MET A 91 -12.17 -29.31 -47.92
CA MET A 91 -11.51 -30.01 -46.82
C MET A 91 -10.20 -29.33 -46.40
N ARG A 92 -9.35 -28.97 -47.37
CA ARG A 92 -8.09 -28.23 -47.09
C ARG A 92 -8.37 -26.86 -46.47
N ASP A 93 -9.38 -26.14 -46.95
CA ASP A 93 -9.76 -24.82 -46.42
C ASP A 93 -10.32 -24.92 -45.00
N PHE A 94 -11.13 -25.94 -44.71
CA PHE A 94 -11.64 -26.22 -43.36
C PHE A 94 -10.51 -26.56 -42.38
N GLU A 95 -9.59 -27.44 -42.80
CA GLU A 95 -8.45 -27.85 -41.98
C GLU A 95 -7.50 -26.68 -41.71
N ALA A 96 -7.21 -25.85 -42.72
CA ALA A 96 -6.42 -24.64 -42.58
C ALA A 96 -7.06 -23.62 -41.63
N ARG A 97 -8.39 -23.41 -41.73
CA ARG A 97 -9.13 -22.52 -40.83
C ARG A 97 -9.13 -23.01 -39.39
N ARG A 98 -9.31 -24.32 -39.16
CA ARG A 98 -9.24 -24.94 -37.83
C ARG A 98 -7.85 -24.75 -37.21
N LYS A 99 -6.78 -25.00 -37.97
CA LYS A 99 -5.40 -24.79 -37.52
C LYS A 99 -5.14 -23.32 -37.16
N ALA A 100 -5.55 -22.39 -38.02
CA ALA A 100 -5.39 -20.96 -37.78
C ALA A 100 -6.14 -20.48 -36.52
N MET A 101 -7.34 -21.01 -36.27
CA MET A 101 -8.11 -20.68 -35.07
C MET A 101 -7.41 -21.13 -33.78
N LEU A 102 -6.80 -22.33 -33.77
CA LEU A 102 -6.06 -22.84 -32.62
C LEU A 102 -4.74 -22.09 -32.38
N ASP A 103 -4.10 -21.58 -33.44
CA ASP A 103 -2.84 -20.82 -33.33
C ASP A 103 -3.03 -19.40 -32.77
N VAL A 104 -4.24 -18.83 -32.85
CA VAL A 104 -4.59 -17.53 -32.26
C VAL A 104 -4.95 -17.66 -30.77
N ALA A 105 -5.22 -18.87 -30.27
CA ALA A 105 -5.52 -19.09 -28.87
C ALA A 105 -4.32 -18.71 -27.97
N PHE A 106 -4.58 -17.92 -26.92
CA PHE A 106 -3.57 -17.53 -25.94
C PHE A 106 -3.16 -18.70 -25.04
N ASP A 107 -4.06 -19.65 -24.82
CA ASP A 107 -3.81 -20.86 -24.03
C ASP A 107 -3.06 -21.92 -24.86
N SER A 108 -2.25 -22.72 -24.16
CA SER A 108 -1.56 -23.85 -24.76
C SER A 108 -2.56 -24.95 -25.06
N VAL A 109 -2.64 -25.38 -26.32
CA VAL A 109 -3.55 -26.44 -26.74
C VAL A 109 -2.75 -27.65 -27.18
N PHE A 110 -3.06 -28.81 -26.60
CA PHE A 110 -2.60 -30.11 -27.04
C PHE A 110 -3.79 -30.96 -27.47
N THR A 111 -3.60 -31.76 -28.51
CA THR A 111 -4.52 -32.85 -28.84
C THR A 111 -3.80 -34.17 -28.79
N MET A 112 -4.41 -35.21 -28.22
CA MET A 112 -3.85 -36.56 -28.18
C MET A 112 -4.88 -37.63 -28.50
N ASP A 113 -4.44 -38.79 -28.95
CA ASP A 113 -5.29 -39.97 -29.15
C ASP A 113 -5.57 -40.73 -27.83
N ASP A 114 -6.19 -41.91 -27.93
CA ASP A 114 -6.50 -42.78 -26.79
C ASP A 114 -5.28 -43.51 -26.22
N ASP A 115 -4.16 -43.57 -26.93
CA ASP A 115 -2.89 -44.08 -26.40
C ASP A 115 -2.07 -42.98 -25.69
N GLY A 116 -2.56 -41.73 -25.68
CA GLY A 116 -1.90 -40.59 -25.06
C GLY A 116 -0.78 -40.00 -25.92
N ILE A 117 -0.77 -40.30 -27.22
CA ILE A 117 0.19 -39.79 -28.19
C ILE A 117 -0.29 -38.45 -28.72
N VAL A 118 0.59 -37.45 -28.73
CA VAL A 118 0.25 -36.10 -29.18
C VAL A 118 0.05 -36.09 -30.70
N LEU A 119 -1.14 -35.66 -31.11
CA LEU A 119 -1.52 -35.45 -32.51
C LEU A 119 -1.22 -34.03 -32.98
N SER A 120 -1.35 -33.03 -32.10
CA SER A 120 -1.03 -31.64 -32.42
C SER A 120 -0.75 -30.81 -31.17
N ALA A 121 0.02 -29.74 -31.34
CA ALA A 121 0.26 -28.71 -30.35
C ALA A 121 0.25 -27.34 -31.05
N ASN A 122 -0.44 -26.36 -30.48
CA ASN A 122 -0.48 -25.00 -31.06
C ASN A 122 0.79 -24.20 -30.74
N ARG A 123 0.95 -23.04 -31.40
CA ARG A 123 2.11 -22.18 -31.17
C ARG A 123 2.26 -21.69 -29.72
N ALA A 124 1.17 -21.57 -28.96
CA ALA A 124 1.22 -21.21 -27.54
C ALA A 124 1.84 -22.33 -26.68
N ALA A 125 1.52 -23.59 -26.98
CA ALA A 125 2.13 -24.76 -26.34
C ALA A 125 3.64 -24.84 -26.61
N GLU A 126 4.08 -24.57 -27.84
CA GLU A 126 5.53 -24.55 -28.16
C GLU A 126 6.29 -23.52 -27.32
N ARG A 127 5.74 -22.30 -27.20
CA ARG A 127 6.35 -21.21 -26.42
C ARG A 127 6.40 -21.53 -24.93
N THR A 128 5.31 -22.06 -24.39
CA THR A 128 5.19 -22.36 -22.96
C THR A 128 6.09 -23.53 -22.57
N PHE A 129 6.02 -24.65 -23.29
CA PHE A 129 6.71 -25.87 -22.89
C PHE A 129 8.15 -25.98 -23.43
N GLY A 130 8.53 -25.13 -24.39
CA GLY A 130 9.90 -25.06 -24.92
C GLY A 130 10.24 -26.15 -25.95
N TYR A 131 9.23 -26.79 -26.52
CA TYR A 131 9.36 -27.81 -27.58
C TYR A 131 8.81 -27.27 -28.91
N LYS A 132 9.37 -27.70 -30.04
CA LYS A 132 8.77 -27.48 -31.37
C LYS A 132 7.70 -28.52 -31.66
N ALA A 133 6.67 -28.17 -32.42
CA ALA A 133 5.57 -29.07 -32.77
C ALA A 133 6.06 -30.38 -33.39
N GLU A 134 7.08 -30.32 -34.25
CA GLU A 134 7.73 -31.47 -34.88
C GLU A 134 8.41 -32.41 -33.87
N GLU A 135 8.81 -31.90 -32.70
CA GLU A 135 9.44 -32.68 -31.61
C GLU A 135 8.42 -33.26 -30.63
N ILE A 136 7.17 -32.78 -30.68
CA ILE A 136 6.08 -33.16 -29.78
C ILE A 136 5.17 -34.20 -30.45
N VAL A 137 4.79 -33.95 -31.71
CA VAL A 137 3.84 -34.78 -32.45
C VAL A 137 4.38 -36.21 -32.60
N GLY A 138 3.54 -37.20 -32.31
CA GLY A 138 3.90 -38.62 -32.34
C GLY A 138 4.59 -39.14 -31.08
N ARG A 139 4.73 -38.33 -30.03
CA ARG A 139 5.29 -38.74 -28.74
C ARG A 139 4.23 -38.77 -27.64
N GLU A 140 4.50 -39.53 -26.58
CA GLU A 140 3.64 -39.60 -25.40
C GLU A 140 3.58 -38.25 -24.66
N LEU A 141 2.37 -37.71 -24.45
CA LEU A 141 2.15 -36.43 -23.76
C LEU A 141 2.78 -36.41 -22.35
N ALA A 142 2.60 -37.50 -21.60
CA ALA A 142 3.07 -37.61 -20.22
C ALA A 142 4.60 -37.50 -20.11
N ALA A 143 5.34 -38.04 -21.08
CA ALA A 143 6.79 -37.95 -21.11
C ALA A 143 7.31 -36.53 -21.37
N LEU A 144 6.49 -35.66 -21.96
CA LEU A 144 6.89 -34.33 -22.41
C LEU A 144 6.60 -33.23 -21.38
N ILE A 145 5.36 -33.18 -20.87
CA ILE A 145 4.86 -32.02 -20.13
C ILE A 145 4.38 -32.33 -18.71
N ILE A 146 4.38 -33.60 -18.30
CA ILE A 146 3.96 -34.01 -16.97
C ILE A 146 5.21 -34.33 -16.13
N PRO A 147 5.32 -33.77 -14.90
CA PRO A 147 6.39 -34.10 -13.96
C PRO A 147 6.56 -35.60 -13.77
N GLU A 148 7.80 -36.06 -13.59
CA GLU A 148 8.12 -37.50 -13.50
C GLU A 148 7.31 -38.21 -12.40
N SER A 149 7.13 -37.55 -11.25
CA SER A 149 6.34 -38.03 -10.12
C SER A 149 4.85 -38.25 -10.43
N LEU A 150 4.32 -37.63 -11.48
CA LEU A 150 2.90 -37.62 -11.83
C LEU A 150 2.57 -38.44 -13.09
N ARG A 151 3.58 -38.96 -13.81
CA ARG A 151 3.38 -39.66 -15.10
C ARG A 151 2.54 -40.93 -14.97
N ASP A 152 2.84 -41.75 -13.97
CA ASP A 152 2.11 -43.02 -13.78
C ASP A 152 0.67 -42.78 -13.34
N ALA A 153 0.45 -41.79 -12.47
CA ALA A 153 -0.90 -41.36 -12.08
C ALA A 153 -1.72 -40.86 -13.29
N HIS A 154 -1.08 -40.16 -14.23
CA HIS A 154 -1.72 -39.75 -15.47
C HIS A 154 -2.08 -40.97 -16.35
N ARG A 155 -1.16 -41.91 -16.58
CA ARG A 155 -1.38 -43.13 -17.38
C ARG A 155 -2.54 -43.96 -16.84
N ASP A 156 -2.56 -44.18 -15.52
CA ASP A 156 -3.64 -44.89 -14.84
C ASP A 156 -4.97 -44.14 -14.95
N GLY A 157 -4.92 -42.80 -14.84
CA GLY A 157 -6.05 -41.90 -15.07
C GLY A 157 -6.67 -42.05 -16.45
N LEU A 158 -5.84 -42.01 -17.50
CA LEU A 158 -6.26 -42.17 -18.89
C LEU A 158 -6.87 -43.55 -19.13
N SER A 159 -6.19 -44.63 -18.71
CA SER A 159 -6.67 -46.01 -18.88
C SER A 159 -8.03 -46.23 -18.21
N ARG A 160 -8.21 -45.71 -17.00
CA ARG A 160 -9.49 -45.76 -16.27
C ARG A 160 -10.60 -44.98 -16.98
N TYR A 161 -10.31 -43.78 -17.47
CA TYR A 161 -11.29 -42.98 -18.21
C TYR A 161 -11.74 -43.70 -19.49
N LEU A 162 -10.82 -44.31 -20.25
CA LEU A 162 -11.15 -45.06 -21.46
C LEU A 162 -12.05 -46.27 -21.20
N LYS A 163 -11.91 -46.93 -20.04
CA LYS A 163 -12.74 -48.07 -19.65
C LYS A 163 -14.11 -47.68 -19.09
N THR A 164 -14.21 -46.52 -18.42
CA THR A 164 -15.38 -46.18 -17.60
C THR A 164 -16.14 -44.95 -18.07
N GLY A 165 -15.56 -44.14 -18.97
CA GLY A 165 -16.07 -42.82 -19.34
C GLY A 165 -16.04 -41.79 -18.20
N ARG A 166 -15.43 -42.10 -17.05
CA ARG A 166 -15.43 -41.25 -15.86
C ARG A 166 -14.01 -41.01 -15.35
N GLY A 167 -13.72 -39.75 -14.98
CA GLY A 167 -12.42 -39.34 -14.47
C GLY A 167 -12.48 -37.97 -13.81
N PRO A 168 -11.47 -37.61 -13.00
CA PRO A 168 -11.48 -36.37 -12.22
C PRO A 168 -11.15 -35.11 -13.03
N ILE A 169 -10.60 -35.25 -14.23
CA ILE A 169 -10.05 -34.14 -15.04
C ILE A 169 -10.97 -33.78 -16.22
N VAL A 170 -11.44 -34.76 -16.98
CA VAL A 170 -12.23 -34.50 -18.21
C VAL A 170 -13.55 -33.79 -17.89
N GLY A 171 -13.80 -32.68 -18.58
CA GLY A 171 -14.99 -31.84 -18.38
C GLY A 171 -14.94 -30.96 -17.13
N ARG A 172 -13.81 -30.91 -16.41
CA ARG A 172 -13.60 -30.07 -15.24
C ARG A 172 -12.40 -29.16 -15.44
N ARG A 173 -12.39 -28.07 -14.68
CA ARG A 173 -11.26 -27.16 -14.58
C ARG A 173 -10.49 -27.49 -13.32
N VAL A 174 -9.21 -27.83 -13.49
CA VAL A 174 -8.35 -28.30 -12.40
C VAL A 174 -7.01 -27.59 -12.46
N GLU A 175 -6.45 -27.27 -11.30
CA GLU A 175 -5.08 -26.76 -11.19
C GLU A 175 -4.14 -27.93 -10.93
N LEU A 176 -3.10 -28.05 -11.74
CA LEU A 176 -2.12 -29.14 -11.69
C LEU A 176 -0.71 -28.59 -11.97
N THR A 177 0.30 -29.40 -11.71
CA THR A 177 1.69 -29.06 -12.04
C THR A 177 2.05 -29.65 -13.40
N ALA A 178 2.62 -28.81 -14.27
CA ALA A 178 3.20 -29.21 -15.53
C ALA A 178 4.71 -28.93 -15.53
N MET A 179 5.43 -29.46 -16.51
CA MET A 179 6.89 -29.40 -16.59
C MET A 179 7.32 -28.88 -17.97
N ARG A 180 8.25 -27.93 -18.00
CA ARG A 180 8.87 -27.44 -19.25
C ARG A 180 10.01 -28.37 -19.69
N ARG A 181 10.51 -28.18 -20.91
CA ARG A 181 11.64 -28.95 -21.45
C ARG A 181 12.90 -28.93 -20.58
N ASP A 182 13.16 -27.82 -19.89
CA ASP A 182 14.33 -27.65 -19.01
C ASP A 182 14.17 -28.34 -17.64
N GLY A 183 13.03 -28.99 -17.39
CA GLY A 183 12.71 -29.65 -16.12
C GLY A 183 12.01 -28.72 -15.12
N THR A 184 11.82 -27.44 -15.43
CA THR A 184 11.13 -26.50 -14.52
C THR A 184 9.66 -26.88 -14.39
N GLU A 185 9.23 -27.16 -13.16
CA GLU A 185 7.84 -27.38 -12.82
C GLU A 185 7.11 -26.04 -12.61
N PHE A 186 5.86 -25.95 -13.09
CA PHE A 186 5.05 -24.74 -12.97
C PHE A 186 3.55 -25.05 -12.89
N PRO A 187 2.75 -24.21 -12.21
CA PRO A 187 1.33 -24.43 -12.07
C PRO A 187 0.57 -24.09 -13.36
N VAL A 188 -0.35 -24.97 -13.74
CA VAL A 188 -1.25 -24.79 -14.88
C VAL A 188 -2.70 -25.01 -14.49
N GLU A 189 -3.60 -24.20 -15.06
CA GLU A 189 -5.03 -24.50 -15.11
C GLU A 189 -5.28 -25.38 -16.35
N LEU A 190 -5.76 -26.60 -16.16
CA LEU A 190 -6.05 -27.56 -17.21
C LEU A 190 -7.56 -27.78 -17.37
N VAL A 191 -8.02 -27.76 -18.61
CA VAL A 191 -9.33 -28.25 -19.04
C VAL A 191 -9.14 -29.29 -20.13
N VAL A 192 -9.70 -30.49 -19.96
CA VAL A 192 -9.69 -31.53 -20.98
C VAL A 192 -11.10 -31.78 -21.48
N THR A 193 -11.29 -31.72 -22.79
CA THR A 193 -12.54 -32.10 -23.46
C THR A 193 -12.31 -33.27 -24.41
N ARG A 194 -13.38 -34.05 -24.64
CA ARG A 194 -13.41 -35.11 -25.63
C ARG A 194 -14.77 -35.05 -26.35
N PRO A 195 -14.85 -34.50 -27.56
CA PRO A 195 -16.09 -34.47 -28.31
C PRO A 195 -16.49 -35.88 -28.78
N GLU A 196 -17.79 -36.17 -28.77
CA GLU A 196 -18.35 -37.45 -29.27
C GLU A 196 -18.63 -37.33 -30.78
N ILE A 197 -17.57 -37.46 -31.59
CA ILE A 197 -17.67 -37.47 -33.05
C ILE A 197 -17.42 -38.91 -33.55
N PRO A 198 -18.30 -39.49 -34.39
CA PRO A 198 -18.13 -40.85 -34.89
C PRO A 198 -16.79 -41.04 -35.61
N GLY A 199 -15.92 -41.90 -35.07
CA GLY A 199 -14.60 -42.20 -35.62
C GLY A 199 -13.45 -41.31 -35.10
N GLU A 200 -13.74 -40.24 -34.38
CA GLU A 200 -12.73 -39.33 -33.81
C GLU A 200 -12.52 -39.64 -32.31
N ARG A 201 -11.33 -40.14 -31.95
CA ARG A 201 -10.97 -40.51 -30.58
C ARG A 201 -9.93 -39.56 -29.99
N ILE A 202 -10.20 -38.25 -30.09
CA ILE A 202 -9.22 -37.21 -29.77
C ILE A 202 -9.59 -36.50 -28.46
N PHE A 203 -8.62 -36.39 -27.56
CA PHE A 203 -8.67 -35.50 -26.40
C PHE A 203 -8.12 -34.13 -26.76
N TYR A 204 -8.78 -33.09 -26.27
CA TYR A 204 -8.36 -31.69 -26.40
C TYR A 204 -8.03 -31.15 -25.02
N GLY A 205 -6.76 -30.87 -24.77
CA GLY A 205 -6.25 -30.28 -23.54
C GLY A 205 -5.96 -28.79 -23.73
N TYR A 206 -6.56 -27.95 -22.91
CA TYR A 206 -6.31 -26.50 -22.84
C TYR A 206 -5.59 -26.21 -21.53
N LEU A 207 -4.38 -25.66 -21.61
CA LEU A 207 -3.52 -25.38 -20.47
C LEU A 207 -3.19 -23.89 -20.41
N ARG A 208 -3.43 -23.30 -19.25
CA ARG A 208 -3.08 -21.90 -18.96
C ARG A 208 -2.02 -21.83 -17.89
N ASP A 209 -0.91 -21.17 -18.19
CA ASP A 209 0.18 -20.94 -17.25
C ASP A 209 -0.26 -19.95 -16.15
N LEU A 210 -0.19 -20.39 -14.89
CA LEU A 210 -0.56 -19.57 -13.73
C LEU A 210 0.64 -18.89 -13.06
N THR A 211 1.86 -19.06 -13.57
CA THR A 211 3.10 -18.55 -12.94
C THR A 211 3.04 -17.04 -12.69
N ALA A 212 2.75 -16.26 -13.73
CA ALA A 212 2.72 -14.79 -13.63
C ALA A 212 1.62 -14.31 -12.66
N ARG A 213 0.49 -15.00 -12.64
CA ARG A 213 -0.64 -14.68 -11.75
C ARG A 213 -0.27 -14.94 -10.29
N ASN A 214 0.28 -16.12 -9.98
CA ASN A 214 0.64 -16.49 -8.61
C ASN A 214 1.75 -15.58 -8.07
N VAL A 215 2.72 -15.19 -8.90
CA VAL A 215 3.76 -14.21 -8.53
C VAL A 215 3.15 -12.84 -8.22
N ALA A 216 2.19 -12.37 -9.01
CA ALA A 216 1.52 -11.10 -8.79
C ALA A 216 0.63 -11.11 -7.52
N GLU A 217 -0.13 -12.18 -7.30
CA GLU A 217 -0.96 -12.35 -6.10
C GLU A 217 -0.09 -12.40 -4.84
N ALA A 218 1.02 -13.14 -4.85
CA ALA A 218 1.97 -13.16 -3.74
C ALA A 218 2.61 -11.78 -3.49
N ALA A 219 2.93 -11.03 -4.54
CA ALA A 219 3.46 -9.66 -4.40
C ALA A 219 2.44 -8.69 -3.79
N LEU A 220 1.16 -8.78 -4.20
CA LEU A 220 0.08 -7.98 -3.63
C LEU A 220 -0.15 -8.28 -2.15
N HIS A 221 -0.17 -9.56 -1.77
CA HIS A 221 -0.29 -9.95 -0.36
C HIS A 221 0.87 -9.39 0.48
N ARG A 222 2.11 -9.50 0.00
CA ARG A 222 3.27 -8.90 0.68
C ARG A 222 3.14 -7.39 0.87
N LEU A 223 2.78 -6.65 -0.17
CA LEU A 223 2.59 -5.21 -0.08
C LEU A 223 1.46 -4.82 0.89
N ALA A 224 0.39 -5.62 0.96
CA ALA A 224 -0.71 -5.39 1.88
C ALA A 224 -0.29 -5.60 3.35
N ASP A 225 0.46 -6.68 3.63
CA ASP A 225 0.99 -6.96 4.97
C ASP A 225 1.99 -5.87 5.41
N GLU A 226 2.86 -5.42 4.50
CA GLU A 226 3.78 -4.30 4.73
C GLU A 226 3.03 -3.00 5.02
N GLN A 227 2.00 -2.66 4.24
CA GLN A 227 1.17 -1.47 4.48
C GLN A 227 0.40 -1.56 5.80
N ALA A 228 -0.06 -2.74 6.20
CA ALA A 228 -0.75 -2.94 7.46
C ALA A 228 0.20 -2.73 8.66
N ALA A 229 1.41 -3.29 8.60
CA ALA A 229 2.44 -3.08 9.61
C ALA A 229 2.82 -1.60 9.73
N LEU A 230 3.05 -0.94 8.59
CA LEU A 230 3.30 0.50 8.51
C LEU A 230 2.22 1.34 9.18
N ARG A 231 0.95 1.03 8.90
CA ARG A 231 -0.17 1.77 9.47
C ARG A 231 -0.26 1.60 10.99
N ARG A 232 0.02 0.40 11.51
CA ARG A 232 0.08 0.15 12.97
C ARG A 232 1.20 0.94 13.62
N VAL A 233 2.41 0.88 13.06
CA VAL A 233 3.56 1.66 13.54
C VAL A 233 3.28 3.16 13.49
N ALA A 234 2.76 3.69 12.38
CA ALA A 234 2.44 5.11 12.26
C ALA A 234 1.36 5.58 13.26
N THR A 235 0.34 4.74 13.51
CA THR A 235 -0.70 5.01 14.52
C THR A 235 -0.10 5.01 15.92
N ALA A 236 0.77 4.06 16.21
CA ALA A 236 1.47 3.96 17.49
C ALA A 236 2.41 5.15 17.75
N VAL A 237 3.18 5.59 16.76
CA VAL A 237 4.00 6.82 16.83
C VAL A 237 3.14 8.06 17.12
N ALA A 238 1.89 8.07 16.68
CA ALA A 238 0.95 9.15 16.99
C ALA A 238 0.32 9.03 18.38
N ALA A 239 0.21 7.82 18.92
CA ALA A 239 -0.49 7.55 20.18
C ALA A 239 0.45 7.48 21.40
N PHE A 240 1.70 7.09 21.23
CA PHE A 240 2.63 6.89 22.33
C PHE A 240 3.48 8.14 22.59
N SER A 241 3.42 8.59 23.84
CA SER A 241 4.35 9.58 24.43
C SER A 241 5.55 8.92 25.13
N ASP A 242 5.54 7.58 25.27
CA ASP A 242 6.62 6.80 25.88
C ASP A 242 7.44 6.05 24.81
N PRO A 243 8.73 6.39 24.59
CA PRO A 243 9.59 5.74 23.62
C PRO A 243 9.76 4.22 23.82
N ALA A 244 9.74 3.75 25.08
CA ALA A 244 9.92 2.33 25.41
C ALA A 244 8.81 1.47 24.79
N ARG A 245 7.56 1.90 24.92
CA ARG A 245 6.39 1.20 24.34
C ARG A 245 6.41 1.18 22.82
N LEU A 246 6.93 2.25 22.20
CA LEU A 246 7.09 2.31 20.76
C LEU A 246 8.13 1.28 20.28
N PHE A 247 9.26 1.14 20.98
CA PHE A 247 10.30 0.17 20.63
C PHE A 247 9.85 -1.29 20.81
N ASP A 248 9.04 -1.59 21.83
CA ASP A 248 8.46 -2.92 22.02
C ASP A 248 7.50 -3.28 20.89
N LEU A 249 6.63 -2.36 20.50
CA LEU A 249 5.73 -2.58 19.37
C LEU A 249 6.50 -2.78 18.06
N LEU A 250 7.52 -1.96 17.80
CA LEU A 250 8.37 -2.10 16.62
C LEU A 250 9.06 -3.47 16.60
N SER A 251 9.54 -3.92 17.76
CA SER A 251 10.14 -5.26 17.93
C SER A 251 9.11 -6.36 17.68
N GLU A 252 7.88 -6.22 18.18
CA GLU A 252 6.81 -7.19 17.94
C GLU A 252 6.43 -7.31 16.47
N GLU A 253 6.26 -6.19 15.78
CA GLU A 253 5.88 -6.17 14.37
C GLU A 253 6.96 -6.80 13.47
N VAL A 254 8.25 -6.50 13.72
CA VAL A 254 9.33 -7.10 12.93
C VAL A 254 9.51 -8.59 13.24
N GLY A 255 9.33 -8.99 14.51
CA GLY A 255 9.39 -10.39 14.92
C GLY A 255 8.30 -11.22 14.25
N LYS A 256 7.06 -10.73 14.24
CA LYS A 256 5.93 -11.36 13.53
C LYS A 256 6.15 -11.39 12.02
N LEU A 257 6.60 -10.29 11.43
CA LEU A 257 6.84 -10.21 9.99
C LEU A 257 7.86 -11.25 9.52
N LEU A 258 8.95 -11.43 10.26
CA LEU A 258 10.03 -12.35 9.91
C LEU A 258 9.85 -13.76 10.48
N GLU A 259 8.70 -14.04 11.11
CA GLU A 259 8.44 -15.31 11.81
C GLU A 259 9.58 -15.69 12.78
N ALA A 260 10.16 -14.67 13.41
CA ALA A 260 11.25 -14.84 14.37
C ALA A 260 10.70 -15.23 15.75
N GLU A 261 11.54 -15.88 16.55
CA GLU A 261 11.18 -16.22 17.93
C GLU A 261 11.44 -15.06 18.90
N THR A 262 12.38 -14.18 18.55
CA THR A 262 12.70 -12.96 19.30
C THR A 262 13.03 -11.83 18.36
N ALA A 263 12.75 -10.61 18.80
CA ALA A 263 13.10 -9.39 18.11
C ALA A 263 13.45 -8.30 19.13
N HIS A 264 14.53 -7.57 18.86
CA HIS A 264 15.04 -6.55 19.76
C HIS A 264 15.47 -5.31 18.98
N MET A 265 15.19 -4.15 19.54
CA MET A 265 15.85 -2.91 19.17
C MET A 265 17.03 -2.68 20.09
N PHE A 266 18.20 -2.50 19.48
CA PHE A 266 19.47 -2.31 20.17
C PHE A 266 20.05 -0.95 19.81
N ARG A 267 20.29 -0.10 20.81
CA ARG A 267 20.93 1.20 20.62
C ARG A 267 22.42 1.08 20.89
N PHE A 268 23.25 1.52 19.96
CA PHE A 268 24.70 1.52 20.13
C PHE A 268 25.15 2.63 21.09
N ASP A 269 26.20 2.36 21.87
CA ASP A 269 26.94 3.42 22.56
C ASP A 269 27.77 4.21 21.54
N SER A 270 28.02 5.49 21.83
CA SER A 270 28.74 6.39 20.92
C SER A 270 30.19 5.96 20.64
N ASP A 271 30.78 5.15 21.52
CA ASP A 271 32.14 4.63 21.37
C ASP A 271 32.22 3.28 20.63
N GLY A 272 31.06 2.67 20.32
CA GLY A 272 30.96 1.38 19.64
C GLY A 272 31.41 0.18 20.45
N ARG A 273 31.65 0.32 21.77
CA ARG A 273 32.13 -0.78 22.62
C ARG A 273 31.01 -1.59 23.26
N GLY A 274 29.80 -1.07 23.22
CA GLY A 274 28.62 -1.72 23.75
C GLY A 274 27.35 -1.05 23.22
N GLY A 275 26.25 -1.38 23.88
CA GLY A 275 24.96 -0.75 23.66
C GLY A 275 23.93 -1.29 24.62
N GLU A 276 22.69 -0.87 24.45
CA GLU A 276 21.58 -1.28 25.31
C GLU A 276 20.35 -1.71 24.52
N ILE A 277 19.62 -2.66 25.09
CA ILE A 277 18.30 -3.06 24.59
C ILE A 277 17.30 -1.97 24.98
N VAL A 278 16.66 -1.37 23.97
CA VAL A 278 15.65 -0.30 24.17
C VAL A 278 14.24 -0.76 23.84
N GLY A 279 14.09 -1.92 23.20
CA GLY A 279 12.80 -2.58 22.97
C GLY A 279 13.00 -4.07 22.73
N GLY A 280 11.99 -4.86 23.09
CA GLY A 280 12.06 -6.30 22.97
C GLY A 280 10.71 -6.97 22.85
N TRP A 281 10.68 -8.00 22.03
CA TRP A 281 9.56 -8.92 21.89
C TRP A 281 10.07 -10.34 21.72
N ALA A 282 9.32 -11.30 22.23
CA ALA A 282 9.60 -12.71 22.03
C ALA A 282 8.29 -13.51 22.01
N LEU A 283 8.29 -14.62 21.27
CA LEU A 283 7.18 -15.56 21.24
C LEU A 283 6.90 -16.16 22.63
N LYS A 284 7.96 -16.38 23.40
CA LYS A 284 7.91 -16.79 24.80
C LYS A 284 8.39 -15.64 25.69
N PRO A 285 7.58 -15.13 26.62
CA PRO A 285 7.91 -13.95 27.43
C PRO A 285 9.25 -14.05 28.18
N GLU A 286 9.64 -15.25 28.61
CA GLU A 286 10.91 -15.53 29.29
C GLU A 286 12.15 -15.30 28.43
N HIS A 287 12.00 -15.19 27.10
CA HIS A 287 13.09 -14.91 26.17
C HIS A 287 13.21 -13.43 25.81
N VAL A 288 12.40 -12.53 26.40
CA VAL A 288 12.58 -11.09 26.20
C VAL A 288 13.75 -10.57 27.05
N LEU A 289 14.77 -10.03 26.39
CA LEU A 289 15.77 -9.20 27.05
C LEU A 289 15.13 -7.87 27.50
N GLY A 290 15.22 -7.57 28.80
CA GLY A 290 14.60 -6.38 29.39
C GLY A 290 15.20 -5.06 28.91
N HIS A 291 14.43 -3.99 29.04
CA HIS A 291 14.89 -2.64 28.70
C HIS A 291 16.07 -2.21 29.57
N GLY A 292 17.03 -1.50 28.97
CA GLY A 292 18.25 -1.07 29.65
C GLY A 292 19.29 -2.17 29.84
N THR A 293 19.03 -3.41 29.39
CA THR A 293 20.04 -4.47 29.44
C THR A 293 21.21 -4.09 28.54
N ARG A 294 22.40 -3.98 29.13
CA ARG A 294 23.64 -3.66 28.42
C ARG A 294 24.24 -4.89 27.76
N MET A 295 24.68 -4.75 26.52
CA MET A 295 25.39 -5.82 25.78
C MET A 295 26.79 -5.34 25.38
N PRO A 296 27.82 -6.19 25.54
CA PRO A 296 29.14 -5.91 24.97
C PRO A 296 29.08 -5.98 23.43
N MET A 297 29.95 -5.22 22.75
CA MET A 297 30.08 -5.24 21.29
C MET A 297 31.45 -5.76 20.86
N ASP A 298 31.78 -6.99 21.27
CA ASP A 298 33.03 -7.65 20.94
C ASP A 298 32.84 -8.85 19.98
N GLY A 299 33.95 -9.32 19.41
CA GLY A 299 33.96 -10.44 18.47
C GLY A 299 33.38 -10.13 17.09
N ASP A 300 33.15 -11.18 16.30
CA ASP A 300 32.50 -11.10 14.98
C ASP A 300 31.07 -11.63 15.09
N THR A 301 30.14 -10.70 15.31
CA THR A 301 28.72 -10.95 15.54
C THR A 301 27.85 -10.14 14.56
N ALA A 302 26.58 -10.50 14.38
CA ALA A 302 25.69 -9.73 13.49
C ALA A 302 25.64 -8.24 13.88
N ALA A 303 25.50 -7.93 15.17
CA ALA A 303 25.46 -6.55 15.64
C ALA A 303 26.80 -5.78 15.46
N THR A 304 27.96 -6.43 15.66
CA THR A 304 29.27 -5.77 15.42
C THR A 304 29.52 -5.55 13.93
N ARG A 305 29.07 -6.46 13.07
CA ARG A 305 29.12 -6.30 11.61
C ARG A 305 28.27 -5.12 11.16
N VAL A 306 27.05 -4.98 11.69
CA VAL A 306 26.18 -3.82 11.42
C VAL A 306 26.88 -2.52 11.86
N TRP A 307 27.43 -2.47 13.07
CA TRP A 307 28.16 -1.29 13.57
C TRP A 307 29.33 -0.89 12.64
N ARG A 308 30.13 -1.86 12.21
CA ARG A 308 31.31 -1.60 11.38
C ARG A 308 31.00 -1.20 9.94
N THR A 309 29.94 -1.76 9.37
CA THR A 309 29.66 -1.64 7.93
C THR A 309 28.53 -0.67 7.61
N GLY A 310 27.63 -0.44 8.57
CA GLY A 310 26.36 0.23 8.31
C GLY A 310 25.44 -0.54 7.36
N GLN A 311 25.64 -1.85 7.22
CA GLN A 311 24.83 -2.72 6.36
C GLN A 311 24.16 -3.83 7.17
N ALA A 312 23.09 -4.42 6.63
CA ALA A 312 22.48 -5.60 7.23
C ALA A 312 23.49 -6.75 7.30
N ALA A 313 23.36 -7.57 8.34
CA ALA A 313 24.23 -8.71 8.55
C ALA A 313 23.46 -9.89 9.12
N ARG A 314 23.78 -11.09 8.65
CA ARG A 314 23.28 -12.36 9.17
C ARG A 314 24.37 -13.24 9.77
N MET A 315 23.96 -14.09 10.70
CA MET A 315 24.70 -15.29 11.11
C MET A 315 23.74 -16.46 11.20
N ASP A 316 24.06 -17.54 10.48
CA ASP A 316 23.24 -18.76 10.48
C ASP A 316 23.63 -19.72 11.62
N SER A 317 24.75 -19.43 12.30
CA SER A 317 25.18 -20.14 13.49
C SER A 317 26.10 -19.28 14.35
N TYR A 318 25.93 -19.37 15.68
CA TYR A 318 26.93 -18.91 16.64
C TYR A 318 27.96 -19.99 17.02
N ALA A 319 27.90 -21.19 16.41
CA ALA A 319 28.88 -22.25 16.65
C ALA A 319 30.28 -21.79 16.20
N GLY A 320 31.22 -21.67 17.14
CA GLY A 320 32.59 -21.24 16.87
C GLY A 320 32.82 -19.72 16.85
N ALA A 321 31.79 -18.89 17.07
CA ALA A 321 31.96 -17.45 17.17
C ALA A 321 32.67 -17.04 18.47
N GLU A 322 33.71 -16.21 18.38
CA GLU A 322 34.46 -15.71 19.54
C GLU A 322 33.85 -14.41 20.10
N GLY A 323 34.13 -14.11 21.37
CA GLY A 323 33.64 -12.92 22.08
C GLY A 323 32.55 -13.20 23.11
N ASP A 324 32.40 -12.28 24.06
CA ASP A 324 31.43 -12.31 25.14
C ASP A 324 30.01 -12.21 24.61
N LEU A 325 29.74 -11.36 23.61
CA LEU A 325 28.41 -11.29 23.00
C LEU A 325 28.00 -12.62 22.36
N ALA A 326 28.89 -13.25 21.60
CA ALA A 326 28.63 -14.54 20.98
C ALA A 326 28.36 -15.64 22.02
N ARG A 327 29.08 -15.62 23.15
CA ARG A 327 28.84 -16.53 24.28
C ARG A 327 27.47 -16.29 24.91
N ILE A 328 27.10 -15.03 25.19
CA ILE A 328 25.79 -14.67 25.74
C ILE A 328 24.68 -15.18 24.82
N MET A 329 24.79 -14.98 23.50
CA MET A 329 23.78 -15.43 22.54
C MET A 329 23.65 -16.95 22.51
N ARG A 330 24.75 -17.70 22.63
CA ARG A 330 24.70 -19.17 22.77
C ARG A 330 24.06 -19.62 24.06
N ASP A 331 24.41 -19.01 25.19
CA ASP A 331 23.84 -19.34 26.50
C ASP A 331 22.33 -19.05 26.52
N TYR A 332 21.90 -18.04 25.75
CA TYR A 332 20.50 -17.68 25.54
C TYR A 332 19.75 -18.57 24.54
N GLY A 333 20.45 -19.49 23.86
CA GLY A 333 19.87 -20.45 22.92
C GLY A 333 19.73 -19.96 21.48
N VAL A 334 20.30 -18.81 21.13
CA VAL A 334 20.20 -18.26 19.77
C VAL A 334 21.01 -19.11 18.79
N GLN A 335 20.34 -19.60 17.75
CA GLN A 335 20.97 -20.36 16.68
C GLN A 335 21.30 -19.48 15.48
N ALA A 336 20.31 -18.73 14.99
CA ALA A 336 20.46 -17.85 13.84
C ALA A 336 19.99 -16.43 14.18
N VAL A 337 20.60 -15.43 13.53
CA VAL A 337 20.29 -14.01 13.74
C VAL A 337 20.37 -13.26 12.42
N VAL A 338 19.49 -12.26 12.26
CA VAL A 338 19.58 -11.26 11.22
C VAL A 338 19.43 -9.89 11.87
N ALA A 339 20.31 -8.96 11.51
CA ALA A 339 20.31 -7.60 12.02
C ALA A 339 20.34 -6.59 10.88
N ALA A 340 19.65 -5.47 11.05
CA ALA A 340 19.70 -4.34 10.13
C ALA A 340 19.97 -3.01 10.87
N PRO A 341 20.73 -2.10 10.25
CA PRO A 341 21.03 -0.80 10.82
C PRO A 341 19.80 0.10 10.90
N VAL A 342 19.70 0.86 11.98
CA VAL A 342 18.74 1.96 12.13
C VAL A 342 19.52 3.27 12.10
N PHE A 343 19.24 4.10 11.09
CA PHE A 343 19.86 5.42 10.95
C PHE A 343 18.93 6.52 11.43
N LEU A 344 19.42 7.40 12.31
CA LEU A 344 18.68 8.57 12.77
C LEU A 344 19.48 9.83 12.41
N GLY A 345 18.90 10.74 11.62
CA GLY A 345 19.59 11.96 11.19
C GLY A 345 20.87 11.71 10.37
N GLY A 346 20.92 10.59 9.63
CA GLY A 346 22.10 10.19 8.83
C GLY A 346 23.23 9.55 9.65
N SER A 347 23.07 9.38 10.96
CA SER A 347 24.03 8.69 11.83
C SER A 347 23.50 7.32 12.22
N LEU A 348 24.39 6.32 12.34
CA LEU A 348 24.01 4.99 12.80
C LEU A 348 23.62 5.06 14.29
N TRP A 349 22.34 4.87 14.57
CA TRP A 349 21.79 4.98 15.93
C TRP A 349 21.78 3.62 16.65
N GLY A 350 21.49 2.55 15.92
CA GLY A 350 21.25 1.24 16.49
C GLY A 350 21.04 0.17 15.43
N ALA A 351 20.49 -0.96 15.85
CA ALA A 351 20.08 -2.05 15.00
C ALA A 351 18.74 -2.63 15.43
N VAL A 352 17.94 -3.08 14.46
CA VAL A 352 16.86 -4.05 14.70
C VAL A 352 17.46 -5.43 14.51
N ILE A 353 17.23 -6.32 15.47
CA ILE A 353 17.83 -7.65 15.50
C ILE A 353 16.71 -8.66 15.70
N VAL A 354 16.60 -9.65 14.82
CA VAL A 354 15.72 -10.80 15.00
C VAL A 354 16.52 -12.07 15.15
N SER A 355 16.08 -12.96 16.03
CA SER A 355 16.79 -14.20 16.31
C SER A 355 15.84 -15.40 16.33
N SER A 356 16.37 -16.55 15.89
CA SER A 356 15.72 -17.85 15.95
C SER A 356 16.46 -18.74 16.95
N MET A 357 15.70 -19.47 17.77
CA MET A 357 16.23 -20.49 18.70
C MET A 357 16.11 -21.90 18.10
N SER A 358 15.29 -22.05 17.07
CA SER A 358 15.08 -23.29 16.32
C SER A 358 16.21 -23.58 15.34
N ALA A 359 16.33 -24.85 14.95
CA ALA A 359 17.32 -25.27 13.97
C ALA A 359 16.94 -24.81 12.55
N GLY A 360 17.82 -24.04 11.92
CA GLY A 360 17.69 -23.61 10.53
C GLY A 360 18.01 -22.13 10.32
N PRO A 361 18.57 -21.75 9.16
CA PRO A 361 18.83 -20.35 8.84
C PRO A 361 17.54 -19.60 8.53
N PHE A 362 17.56 -18.28 8.68
CA PHE A 362 16.51 -17.42 8.12
C PHE A 362 16.47 -17.53 6.58
N PRO A 363 15.32 -17.29 5.93
CA PRO A 363 15.22 -17.22 4.48
C PRO A 363 16.19 -16.19 3.87
N ASP A 364 16.64 -16.40 2.64
CA ASP A 364 17.60 -15.49 1.98
C ASP A 364 17.10 -14.05 1.81
N SER A 365 15.78 -13.83 1.85
CA SER A 365 15.18 -12.49 1.81
C SER A 365 15.19 -11.76 3.15
N ALA A 366 15.61 -12.39 4.25
CA ALA A 366 15.47 -11.83 5.59
C ALA A 366 16.24 -10.52 5.78
N GLU A 367 17.48 -10.41 5.27
CA GLU A 367 18.29 -9.18 5.37
C GLU A 367 17.62 -7.99 4.66
N GLN A 368 17.03 -8.20 3.47
CA GLN A 368 16.30 -7.16 2.75
C GLN A 368 15.01 -6.77 3.47
N ARG A 369 14.28 -7.75 4.02
CA ARG A 369 13.02 -7.52 4.74
C ARG A 369 13.26 -6.75 6.05
N ILE A 370 14.27 -7.12 6.84
CA ILE A 370 14.59 -6.41 8.08
C ILE A 370 15.14 -5.01 7.82
N ALA A 371 15.91 -4.81 6.74
CA ALA A 371 16.44 -3.50 6.37
C ALA A 371 15.34 -2.53 5.99
N TYR A 372 14.39 -2.98 5.16
CA TYR A 372 13.20 -2.20 4.84
C TYR A 372 12.42 -1.80 6.10
N PHE A 373 12.20 -2.76 7.03
CA PHE A 373 11.55 -2.45 8.29
C PHE A 373 12.35 -1.46 9.15
N ALA A 374 13.68 -1.60 9.21
CA ALA A 374 14.55 -0.71 9.98
C ALA A 374 14.50 0.74 9.48
N GLU A 375 14.36 0.96 8.16
CA GLU A 375 14.13 2.30 7.59
C GLU A 375 12.79 2.89 8.04
N LEU A 376 11.73 2.07 8.09
CA LEU A 376 10.42 2.51 8.53
C LEU A 376 10.41 2.84 10.03
N ALA A 377 11.07 2.01 10.84
CA ALA A 377 11.30 2.28 12.25
C ALA A 377 12.07 3.60 12.42
N ALA A 378 13.16 3.82 11.67
CA ALA A 378 13.92 5.06 11.71
C ALA A 378 13.07 6.31 11.42
N GLN A 379 12.18 6.25 10.41
CA GLN A 379 11.27 7.36 10.10
C GLN A 379 10.26 7.62 11.22
N ALA A 380 9.72 6.56 11.82
CA ALA A 380 8.85 6.61 12.98
C ALA A 380 9.54 7.30 14.18
N LEU A 381 10.76 6.88 14.51
CA LEU A 381 11.58 7.49 15.57
C LEU A 381 11.86 8.96 15.30
N ALA A 382 12.29 9.31 14.07
CA ALA A 382 12.60 10.68 13.70
C ALA A 382 11.39 11.61 13.85
N ASN A 383 10.21 11.14 13.45
CA ASN A 383 8.97 11.89 13.60
C ASN A 383 8.56 12.08 15.06
N ALA A 384 8.73 11.06 15.90
CA ALA A 384 8.48 11.16 17.34
C ALA A 384 9.41 12.21 17.99
N GLN A 385 10.72 12.13 17.72
CA GLN A 385 11.71 13.07 18.25
C GLN A 385 11.42 14.51 17.80
N ALA A 386 11.12 14.72 16.52
CA ALA A 386 10.83 16.05 16.00
C ALA A 386 9.60 16.70 16.66
N ARG A 387 8.59 15.89 17.02
CA ARG A 387 7.41 16.38 17.76
C ARG A 387 7.76 16.77 19.19
N GLU A 388 8.55 15.97 19.88
CA GLU A 388 9.02 16.27 21.23
C GLU A 388 9.88 17.54 21.24
N ASP A 389 10.82 17.66 20.30
CA ASP A 389 11.67 18.84 20.14
C ASP A 389 10.84 20.10 19.87
N LEU A 390 9.80 19.99 19.03
CA LEU A 390 8.89 21.09 18.75
C LEU A 390 8.08 21.48 20.00
N ALA A 391 7.57 20.50 20.75
CA ALA A 391 6.86 20.74 22.00
C ALA A 391 7.75 21.44 23.04
N ALA A 392 8.97 20.93 23.25
CA ALA A 392 9.96 21.53 24.14
C ALA A 392 10.37 22.94 23.68
N SER A 393 10.50 23.16 22.38
CA SER A 393 10.78 24.49 21.82
C SER A 393 9.63 25.48 22.08
N ARG A 394 8.38 25.06 21.88
CA ARG A 394 7.19 25.90 22.16
C ARG A 394 7.08 26.24 23.65
N ALA A 395 7.30 25.26 24.53
CA ALA A 395 7.33 25.47 25.97
C ALA A 395 8.36 26.55 26.37
N ARG A 396 9.58 26.47 25.84
CA ARG A 396 10.63 27.48 26.09
C ARG A 396 10.23 28.88 25.61
N ILE A 397 9.58 29.00 24.46
CA ILE A 397 9.12 30.30 23.93
C ILE A 397 8.04 30.91 24.83
N VAL A 398 7.05 30.12 25.27
CA VAL A 398 6.00 30.59 26.18
C VAL A 398 6.59 31.03 27.52
N GLN A 399 7.48 30.22 28.11
CA GLN A 399 8.15 30.54 29.37
C GLN A 399 9.00 31.82 29.26
N ALA A 400 9.74 32.00 28.15
CA ALA A 400 10.50 33.22 27.90
C ALA A 400 9.59 34.45 27.77
N GLY A 401 8.46 34.31 27.06
CA GLY A 401 7.44 35.36 26.96
C GLY A 401 6.87 35.77 28.31
N ASP A 402 6.55 34.80 29.17
CA ASP A 402 6.03 35.06 30.51
C ASP A 402 7.07 35.68 31.45
N ALA A 403 8.34 35.29 31.32
CA ALA A 403 9.44 35.90 32.06
C ALA A 403 9.63 37.39 31.66
N GLU A 404 9.57 37.70 30.37
CA GLU A 404 9.71 39.10 29.91
C GLU A 404 8.50 39.95 30.30
N ARG A 405 7.28 39.38 30.23
CA ARG A 405 6.07 40.04 30.77
C ARG A 405 6.23 40.39 32.25
N ARG A 406 6.66 39.44 33.08
CA ARG A 406 6.96 39.69 34.52
C ARG A 406 8.02 40.78 34.74
N ARG A 407 9.02 40.86 33.86
CA ARG A 407 10.06 41.91 33.93
C ARG A 407 9.51 43.28 33.56
N LEU A 408 8.70 43.36 32.51
CA LEU A 408 8.05 44.60 32.07
C LEU A 408 7.09 45.13 33.13
N GLU A 409 6.25 44.27 33.72
CA GLU A 409 5.35 44.64 34.82
C GLU A 409 6.14 45.26 35.99
N ARG A 410 7.17 44.58 36.50
CA ARG A 410 8.00 45.10 37.59
C ARG A 410 8.64 46.44 37.25
N ASN A 411 9.18 46.61 36.05
CA ASN A 411 9.76 47.87 35.62
C ASN A 411 8.72 49.02 35.56
N LEU A 412 7.50 48.72 35.13
CA LEU A 412 6.40 49.70 35.10
C LEU A 412 5.93 50.05 36.52
N HIS A 413 5.79 49.04 37.39
CA HIS A 413 5.26 49.18 38.75
C HIS A 413 6.27 49.82 39.72
N ASP A 414 7.51 49.35 39.73
CA ASP A 414 8.55 49.86 40.63
C ASP A 414 9.18 51.13 40.07
N GLY A 415 9.44 51.18 38.77
CA GLY A 415 10.18 52.27 38.16
C GLY A 415 9.30 53.46 37.78
N ALA A 416 8.35 53.26 36.88
CA ALA A 416 7.57 54.36 36.30
C ALA A 416 6.51 54.90 37.27
N GLN A 417 5.73 54.04 37.93
CA GLN A 417 4.69 54.48 38.86
C GLN A 417 5.25 55.22 40.08
N GLN A 418 6.31 54.73 40.73
CA GLN A 418 6.87 55.40 41.92
C GLN A 418 7.34 56.83 41.61
N ARG A 419 7.98 57.02 40.45
CA ARG A 419 8.41 58.35 39.98
C ARG A 419 7.25 59.28 39.71
N LEU A 420 6.20 58.79 39.05
CA LEU A 420 5.00 59.60 38.74
C LEU A 420 4.18 59.92 40.00
N VAL A 421 4.09 59.02 40.98
CA VAL A 421 3.45 59.29 42.28
C VAL A 421 4.21 60.37 43.06
N SER A 422 5.55 60.30 43.08
CA SER A 422 6.37 61.34 43.70
C SER A 422 6.18 62.71 43.03
N LEU A 423 6.14 62.73 41.70
CA LEU A 423 5.85 63.94 40.92
C LEU A 423 4.45 64.50 41.22
N ALA A 424 3.44 63.63 41.36
CA ALA A 424 2.08 64.03 41.71
C ALA A 424 1.99 64.68 43.11
N LEU A 425 2.78 64.19 44.07
CA LEU A 425 2.87 64.80 45.40
C LEU A 425 3.56 66.18 45.35
N MET A 426 4.63 66.32 44.57
CA MET A 426 5.33 67.60 44.37
C MET A 426 4.42 68.64 43.71
N LEU A 427 3.69 68.25 42.66
CA LEU A 427 2.70 69.11 41.99
C LEU A 427 1.56 69.51 42.93
N ARG A 428 1.04 68.59 43.75
CA ARG A 428 0.03 68.91 44.77
C ARG A 428 0.55 69.91 45.81
N LEU A 429 1.80 69.79 46.24
CA LEU A 429 2.41 70.76 47.17
C LEU A 429 2.59 72.13 46.51
N ALA A 430 3.01 72.17 45.24
CA ALA A 430 3.17 73.40 44.47
C ALA A 430 1.83 74.11 44.26
N ALA A 431 0.79 73.38 43.84
CA ALA A 431 -0.57 73.89 43.67
C ALA A 431 -1.16 74.47 44.97
N ARG A 432 -0.83 73.88 46.13
CA ARG A 432 -1.22 74.44 47.44
C ARG A 432 -0.51 75.75 47.78
N ARG A 433 0.73 75.95 47.30
CA ARG A 433 1.49 77.20 47.52
C ARG A 433 1.06 78.31 46.56
N HIS A 434 0.54 77.95 45.39
CA HIS A 434 0.09 78.86 44.34
C HIS A 434 -1.32 78.49 43.86
N PRO A 435 -2.37 78.76 44.68
CA PRO A 435 -3.74 78.35 44.36
C PRO A 435 -4.33 79.08 43.14
N ASP A 436 -3.77 80.24 42.77
CA ASP A 436 -4.25 81.07 41.67
C ASP A 436 -3.64 80.68 40.30
N ASP A 437 -2.75 79.69 40.25
CA ASP A 437 -2.11 79.21 39.02
C ASP A 437 -2.91 78.04 38.41
N PRO A 438 -3.69 78.27 37.33
CA PRO A 438 -4.51 77.22 36.72
C PRO A 438 -3.69 76.13 36.01
N ASP A 439 -2.43 76.42 35.63
CA ASP A 439 -1.59 75.47 34.91
C ASP A 439 -1.07 74.36 35.85
N LEU A 440 -0.86 74.66 37.13
CA LEU A 440 -0.54 73.66 38.15
C LEU A 440 -1.70 72.69 38.42
N GLY A 441 -2.94 73.18 38.37
CA GLY A 441 -4.14 72.36 38.48
C GLY A 441 -4.27 71.38 37.30
N ARG A 442 -4.16 71.90 36.07
CA ARG A 442 -4.17 71.09 34.84
C ARG A 442 -3.06 70.05 34.80
N ALA A 443 -1.82 70.43 35.14
CA ALA A 443 -0.70 69.50 35.18
C ALA A 443 -0.90 68.37 36.20
N GLY A 444 -1.57 68.66 37.33
CA GLY A 444 -1.94 67.65 38.33
C GLY A 444 -3.00 66.67 37.83
N GLU A 445 -4.01 67.15 37.11
CA GLU A 445 -5.06 66.32 36.49
C GLU A 445 -4.49 65.43 35.38
N GLU A 446 -3.66 66.00 34.49
CA GLU A 446 -3.05 65.27 33.37
C GLU A 446 -2.09 64.17 33.85
N LEU A 447 -1.33 64.44 34.93
CA LEU A 447 -0.51 63.41 35.58
C LEU A 447 -1.35 62.32 36.26
N ALA A 448 -2.51 62.67 36.83
CA ALA A 448 -3.42 61.68 37.40
C ALA A 448 -4.00 60.76 36.31
N HIS A 449 -4.34 61.31 35.14
CA HIS A 449 -4.76 60.55 33.97
C HIS A 449 -3.65 59.63 33.46
N ALA A 450 -2.42 60.13 33.30
CA ALA A 450 -1.28 59.33 32.87
C ALA A 450 -0.94 58.19 33.86
N LEU A 451 -1.08 58.43 35.17
CA LEU A 451 -0.94 57.39 36.20
C LEU A 451 -2.02 56.31 36.10
N GLN A 452 -3.24 56.69 35.73
CA GLN A 452 -4.34 55.76 35.55
C GLN A 452 -4.12 54.91 34.29
N GLU A 453 -3.74 55.51 33.16
CA GLU A 453 -3.39 54.81 31.92
C GLU A 453 -2.21 53.85 32.12
N LEU A 454 -1.16 54.27 32.83
CA LEU A 454 -0.01 53.41 33.13
C LEU A 454 -0.41 52.22 34.02
N ARG A 455 -1.32 52.43 34.98
CA ARG A 455 -1.88 51.34 35.80
C ARG A 455 -2.69 50.37 34.96
N GLU A 456 -3.49 50.86 34.02
CA GLU A 456 -4.27 50.02 33.10
C GLU A 456 -3.37 49.21 32.15
N LEU A 457 -2.31 49.83 31.61
CA LEU A 457 -1.31 49.15 30.78
C LEU A 457 -0.51 48.08 31.55
N ALA A 458 -0.07 48.39 32.78
CA ALA A 458 0.66 47.43 33.60
C ALA A 458 -0.20 46.22 34.02
N ARG A 459 -1.51 46.42 34.22
CA ARG A 459 -2.46 45.37 34.63
C ARG A 459 -2.68 44.27 33.59
N GLY A 460 -2.32 44.48 32.32
CA GLY A 460 -2.49 43.50 31.25
C GLY A 460 -1.32 42.54 31.05
N ILE A 461 -0.21 42.68 31.78
CA ILE A 461 1.06 42.04 31.42
C ILE A 461 1.29 40.74 32.24
N HIS A 462 1.26 40.79 33.57
CA HIS A 462 1.25 39.62 34.45
C HIS A 462 0.64 40.02 35.81
N PRO A 463 -0.04 39.12 36.55
CA PRO A 463 -0.57 39.45 37.87
C PRO A 463 0.42 39.14 39.02
N ALA A 464 0.98 40.16 39.67
CA ALA A 464 1.79 39.97 40.89
C ALA A 464 1.12 39.10 41.98
N VAL A 465 -0.21 39.19 42.12
CA VAL A 465 -1.01 38.40 43.08
C VAL A 465 -0.87 36.90 42.86
N LEU A 466 -0.73 36.45 41.61
CA LEU A 466 -0.55 35.04 41.28
C LEU A 466 0.78 34.50 41.81
N THR A 467 1.83 35.32 41.73
CA THR A 467 3.16 34.92 42.20
C THR A 467 3.21 34.87 43.73
N GLU A 468 2.66 35.88 44.40
CA GLU A 468 2.74 36.06 45.85
C GLU A 468 1.72 35.22 46.64
N ARG A 469 0.50 35.07 46.11
CA ARG A 469 -0.65 34.51 46.83
C ARG A 469 -1.29 33.30 46.14
N GLY A 470 -0.77 32.88 44.99
CA GLY A 470 -1.25 31.70 44.27
C GLY A 470 -2.49 31.97 43.41
N LEU A 471 -3.00 30.90 42.79
CA LEU A 471 -4.08 30.98 41.79
C LEU A 471 -5.43 31.47 42.34
N GLU A 472 -5.90 30.92 43.46
CA GLU A 472 -7.24 31.23 43.98
C GLU A 472 -7.42 32.75 44.27
N PRO A 473 -6.52 33.43 45.01
CA PRO A 473 -6.66 34.87 45.25
C PRO A 473 -6.53 35.70 43.98
N ALA A 474 -5.72 35.24 43.01
CA ALA A 474 -5.55 35.93 41.74
C ALA A 474 -6.82 35.85 40.88
N VAL A 475 -7.43 34.67 40.78
CA VAL A 475 -8.69 34.48 40.04
C VAL A 475 -9.85 35.21 40.72
N ARG A 476 -9.96 35.14 42.05
CA ARG A 476 -10.98 35.88 42.81
C ARG A 476 -10.88 37.38 42.56
N ALA A 477 -9.66 37.94 42.54
CA ALA A 477 -9.46 39.36 42.26
C ALA A 477 -9.87 39.78 40.83
N VAL A 478 -9.85 38.86 39.86
CA VAL A 478 -10.36 39.12 38.50
C VAL A 478 -11.88 38.99 38.47
N ALA A 479 -12.44 37.96 39.11
CA ALA A 479 -13.87 37.74 39.21
C ALA A 479 -14.59 38.93 39.90
N ASP A 480 -14.08 39.43 41.02
CA ASP A 480 -14.64 40.56 41.77
C ASP A 480 -14.70 41.87 40.96
N ARG A 481 -13.89 41.98 39.90
CA ARG A 481 -13.81 43.16 39.03
C ARG A 481 -14.59 43.00 37.73
N ALA A 482 -15.10 41.81 37.44
CA ALA A 482 -15.85 41.59 36.23
C ALA A 482 -17.13 42.44 36.24
N PRO A 483 -17.52 43.05 35.11
CA PRO A 483 -18.74 43.86 35.02
C PRO A 483 -20.03 43.01 35.03
N ILE A 484 -19.90 41.67 35.04
CA ILE A 484 -20.96 40.68 35.00
C ILE A 484 -20.80 39.80 36.25
N PRO A 485 -21.90 39.35 36.90
CA PRO A 485 -21.83 38.41 38.01
C PRO A 485 -21.00 37.16 37.69
N VAL A 486 -20.06 36.81 38.57
CA VAL A 486 -19.20 35.62 38.46
C VAL A 486 -19.44 34.67 39.63
N GLU A 487 -19.84 33.45 39.34
CA GLU A 487 -19.85 32.33 40.28
C GLU A 487 -18.49 31.63 40.21
N LEU A 488 -17.71 31.71 41.30
CA LEU A 488 -16.35 31.17 41.36
C LEU A 488 -16.26 29.98 42.32
N GLU A 489 -15.84 28.84 41.79
CA GLU A 489 -15.53 27.62 42.54
C GLU A 489 -14.05 27.26 42.31
N VAL A 490 -13.27 27.19 43.39
CA VAL A 490 -11.86 26.78 43.34
C VAL A 490 -11.63 25.69 44.37
N ASP A 491 -11.30 24.50 43.90
CA ASP A 491 -11.08 23.30 44.70
C ASP A 491 -9.67 22.75 44.45
N LEU A 492 -8.71 23.25 45.23
CA LEU A 492 -7.29 22.90 45.13
C LEU A 492 -6.76 22.52 46.51
N GLU A 493 -6.49 21.23 46.73
CA GLU A 493 -5.87 20.74 47.97
C GLU A 493 -4.39 21.15 48.09
N GLU A 494 -3.70 21.29 46.96
CA GLU A 494 -2.28 21.66 46.87
C GLU A 494 -2.06 22.74 45.81
N ARG A 495 -0.97 23.50 45.96
CA ARG A 495 -0.58 24.53 45.00
C ARG A 495 -0.13 23.90 43.68
N LEU A 496 -0.67 24.38 42.57
CA LEU A 496 -0.26 23.96 41.23
C LEU A 496 1.15 24.47 40.90
N PRO A 497 1.89 23.80 40.00
CA PRO A 497 3.15 24.32 39.46
C PRO A 497 2.95 25.71 38.85
N GLY A 498 3.92 26.61 39.06
CA GLY A 498 3.82 28.00 38.62
C GLY A 498 3.42 28.21 37.13
N PRO A 499 3.92 27.43 36.17
CA PRO A 499 3.46 27.51 34.78
C PRO A 499 1.98 27.17 34.61
N VAL A 500 1.47 26.19 35.37
CA VAL A 500 0.06 25.78 35.35
C VAL A 500 -0.82 26.84 36.01
N GLU A 501 -0.39 27.44 37.13
CA GLU A 501 -1.06 28.59 37.75
C GLU A 501 -1.19 29.76 36.75
N ALA A 502 -0.12 30.08 36.03
CA ALA A 502 -0.13 31.13 35.01
C ALA A 502 -1.11 30.83 33.87
N ALA A 503 -1.08 29.61 33.33
CA ALA A 503 -2.01 29.22 32.27
C ALA A 503 -3.47 29.29 32.75
N ALA A 504 -3.79 28.74 33.92
CA ALA A 504 -5.11 28.79 34.50
C ALA A 504 -5.61 30.23 34.70
N TYR A 505 -4.74 31.12 35.23
CA TYR A 505 -5.06 32.53 35.39
C TYR A 505 -5.39 33.21 34.06
N TYR A 506 -4.57 33.01 33.02
CA TYR A 506 -4.79 33.64 31.72
C TYR A 506 -6.05 33.10 31.03
N VAL A 507 -6.34 31.80 31.16
CA VAL A 507 -7.61 31.22 30.66
C VAL A 507 -8.79 31.95 31.29
N VAL A 508 -8.82 32.08 32.61
CA VAL A 508 -9.93 32.75 33.30
C VAL A 508 -10.00 34.24 32.97
N SER A 509 -8.86 34.94 32.99
CA SER A 509 -8.81 36.39 32.75
C SER A 509 -9.22 36.77 31.32
N GLU A 510 -8.74 36.02 30.33
CA GLU A 510 -9.09 36.27 28.93
C GLU A 510 -10.55 35.88 28.66
N ALA A 511 -11.02 34.78 29.24
CA ALA A 511 -12.43 34.37 29.16
C ALA A 511 -13.36 35.46 29.70
N LEU A 512 -13.12 35.95 30.93
CA LEU A 512 -13.93 37.02 31.52
C LEU A 512 -13.86 38.32 30.72
N THR A 513 -12.69 38.64 30.14
CA THR A 513 -12.54 39.79 29.24
C THR A 513 -13.38 39.64 27.98
N ASN A 514 -13.42 38.45 27.38
CA ASN A 514 -14.20 38.16 26.20
C ASN A 514 -15.70 38.18 26.50
N VAL A 515 -16.13 37.64 27.64
CA VAL A 515 -17.53 37.71 28.08
C VAL A 515 -17.97 39.17 28.22
N ALA A 516 -17.17 39.99 28.90
CA ALA A 516 -17.45 41.41 29.10
C ALA A 516 -17.57 42.20 27.79
N LYS A 517 -16.83 41.81 26.74
CA LYS A 517 -16.81 42.52 25.45
C LYS A 517 -17.85 42.02 24.45
N TYR A 518 -18.12 40.71 24.44
CA TYR A 518 -18.76 40.06 23.29
C TYR A 518 -20.00 39.23 23.65
N ALA A 519 -20.10 38.69 24.86
CA ALA A 519 -21.10 37.65 25.14
C ALA A 519 -22.52 38.17 25.41
N GLN A 520 -22.69 39.41 25.88
CA GLN A 520 -23.97 39.89 26.44
C GLN A 520 -24.56 38.91 27.49
N ALA A 521 -23.69 38.29 28.27
CA ALA A 521 -24.06 37.30 29.28
C ALA A 521 -24.65 37.97 30.53
N SER A 522 -25.54 37.26 31.22
CA SER A 522 -26.08 37.65 32.52
C SER A 522 -25.27 37.08 33.68
N ILE A 523 -24.57 35.96 33.47
CA ILE A 523 -23.73 35.32 34.48
C ILE A 523 -22.57 34.53 33.85
N VAL A 524 -21.47 34.40 34.60
CA VAL A 524 -20.35 33.53 34.24
C VAL A 524 -20.05 32.57 35.40
N ARG A 525 -19.87 31.29 35.10
CA ARG A 525 -19.38 30.28 36.03
C ARG A 525 -17.92 29.97 35.76
N VAL A 526 -17.09 30.09 36.79
CA VAL A 526 -15.66 29.77 36.77
C VAL A 526 -15.41 28.64 37.76
N SER A 527 -14.77 27.56 37.29
CA SER A 527 -14.37 26.41 38.09
C SER A 527 -12.89 26.13 37.89
N VAL A 528 -12.18 25.86 38.99
CA VAL A 528 -10.79 25.41 38.96
C VAL A 528 -10.66 24.24 39.93
N SER A 529 -10.25 23.08 39.46
CA SER A 529 -10.06 21.89 40.29
C SER A 529 -8.84 21.08 39.89
N ARG A 530 -8.38 20.19 40.77
CA ARG A 530 -7.35 19.20 40.47
C ARG A 530 -7.94 17.79 40.53
N ALA A 531 -7.84 17.05 39.43
CA ALA A 531 -8.23 15.64 39.35
C ALA A 531 -6.97 14.79 39.11
N GLY A 532 -6.39 14.26 40.18
CA GLY A 532 -5.16 13.47 40.12
C GLY A 532 -3.95 14.29 39.63
N ASP A 533 -3.41 13.92 38.48
CA ASP A 533 -2.28 14.57 37.81
C ASP A 533 -2.71 15.64 36.80
N ARG A 534 -3.97 16.10 36.84
CA ARG A 534 -4.51 17.08 35.89
C ARG A 534 -5.22 18.24 36.60
N ALA A 535 -4.98 19.46 36.13
CA ALA A 535 -5.68 20.66 36.54
C ALA A 535 -6.79 20.96 35.51
N LEU A 536 -8.02 21.09 36.00
CA LEU A 536 -9.22 21.32 35.20
C LEU A 536 -9.71 22.74 35.46
N ILE A 537 -9.80 23.54 34.39
CA ILE A 537 -10.26 24.93 34.42
C ILE A 537 -11.46 25.05 33.50
N GLY A 538 -12.61 25.45 34.04
CA GLY A 538 -13.83 25.66 33.28
C GLY A 538 -14.30 27.11 33.40
N VAL A 539 -14.64 27.75 32.27
CA VAL A 539 -15.33 29.04 32.25
C VAL A 539 -16.54 28.94 31.32
N ALA A 540 -17.73 29.19 31.83
CA ALA A 540 -18.96 29.10 31.05
C ALA A 540 -19.84 30.34 31.25
N ASP A 541 -20.25 30.97 30.16
CA ASP A 541 -21.22 32.07 30.16
C ASP A 541 -22.57 31.65 29.57
N ASP A 542 -23.62 32.42 29.82
CA ASP A 542 -24.98 32.23 29.29
C ASP A 542 -25.35 33.20 28.15
N GLY A 543 -24.33 33.76 27.48
CA GLY A 543 -24.50 34.79 26.46
C GLY A 543 -24.89 34.28 25.06
N LEU A 544 -24.57 35.09 24.05
CA LEU A 544 -24.95 34.82 22.66
C LEU A 544 -24.21 33.66 22.00
N GLY A 545 -23.07 33.21 22.54
CA GLY A 545 -22.21 32.22 21.89
C GLY A 545 -21.68 32.68 20.52
N GLY A 546 -21.21 31.74 19.70
CA GLY A 546 -20.66 32.00 18.37
C GLY A 546 -19.19 32.46 18.33
N ALA A 547 -18.41 32.16 19.38
CA ALA A 547 -16.98 32.46 19.41
C ALA A 547 -16.24 31.63 18.35
N ASP A 548 -15.56 32.31 17.42
CA ASP A 548 -14.70 31.67 16.43
C ASP A 548 -13.26 31.51 16.97
N PRO A 549 -12.78 30.29 17.23
CA PRO A 549 -11.42 30.04 17.71
C PRO A 549 -10.33 30.38 16.67
N THR A 550 -10.69 30.51 15.39
CA THR A 550 -9.75 30.80 14.30
C THR A 550 -9.67 32.28 13.92
N GLY A 551 -10.69 33.07 14.25
CA GLY A 551 -10.85 34.46 13.84
C GLY A 551 -10.18 35.51 14.74
N GLY A 552 -9.67 35.14 15.93
CA GLY A 552 -9.13 36.09 16.92
C GLY A 552 -7.80 35.65 17.55
N SER A 553 -6.95 36.63 17.92
CA SER A 553 -5.64 36.37 18.55
C SER A 553 -5.74 35.91 20.01
N GLY A 554 -6.82 36.25 20.72
CA GLY A 554 -7.01 35.91 22.14
C GLY A 554 -7.16 34.41 22.39
N LEU A 555 -8.18 33.77 21.80
CA LEU A 555 -8.45 32.33 21.98
C LEU A 555 -7.32 31.47 21.41
N ARG A 556 -6.71 31.87 20.29
CA ARG A 556 -5.54 31.21 19.73
C ARG A 556 -4.33 31.28 20.68
N GLY A 557 -4.09 32.44 21.29
CA GLY A 557 -3.04 32.61 22.28
C GLY A 557 -3.27 31.79 23.57
N LEU A 558 -4.52 31.58 23.98
CA LEU A 558 -4.86 30.66 25.07
C LEU A 558 -4.58 29.20 24.70
N SER A 559 -4.98 28.77 23.49
CA SER A 559 -4.71 27.41 23.00
C SER A 559 -3.21 27.14 22.97
N ASP A 560 -2.42 28.04 22.35
CA ASP A 560 -0.96 27.90 22.26
C ASP A 560 -0.31 27.79 23.65
N ARG A 561 -0.82 28.53 24.63
CA ARG A 561 -0.31 28.52 26.02
C ARG A 561 -0.64 27.23 26.77
N VAL A 562 -1.88 26.74 26.63
CA VAL A 562 -2.32 25.49 27.25
C VAL A 562 -1.60 24.29 26.62
N GLU A 563 -1.49 24.27 25.29
CA GLU A 563 -0.78 23.23 24.54
C GLU A 563 0.72 23.20 24.85
N ALA A 564 1.34 24.35 25.09
CA ALA A 564 2.76 24.42 25.48
C ALA A 564 3.07 23.74 26.81
N LEU A 565 2.06 23.50 27.66
CA LEU A 565 2.17 22.74 28.90
C LEU A 565 1.69 21.28 28.75
N GLY A 566 1.47 20.81 27.52
CA GLY A 566 0.90 19.49 27.25
C GLY A 566 -0.59 19.39 27.61
N GLY A 567 -1.27 20.52 27.79
CA GLY A 567 -2.69 20.59 28.06
C GLY A 567 -3.54 20.65 26.80
N ARG A 568 -4.87 20.57 26.98
CA ARG A 568 -5.88 20.71 25.93
C ARG A 568 -6.85 21.84 26.29
N LEU A 569 -7.17 22.70 25.34
CA LEU A 569 -8.23 23.69 25.45
C LEU A 569 -9.40 23.31 24.53
N GLU A 570 -10.58 23.13 25.10
CA GLU A 570 -11.84 22.93 24.39
C GLU A 570 -12.69 24.18 24.46
N ILE A 571 -13.29 24.53 23.33
CA ILE A 571 -14.14 25.71 23.17
C ILE A 571 -15.45 25.23 22.55
N ASP A 572 -16.54 25.33 23.29
CA ASP A 572 -17.88 25.05 22.81
C ASP A 572 -18.70 26.34 22.86
N SER A 573 -19.11 26.87 21.71
CA SER A 573 -19.79 28.17 21.62
C SER A 573 -20.97 28.13 20.64
N PRO A 574 -21.98 27.28 20.88
CA PRO A 574 -23.18 27.24 20.07
C PRO A 574 -23.94 28.58 20.13
N LEU A 575 -24.43 29.03 18.97
CA LEU A 575 -25.20 30.27 18.88
C LEU A 575 -26.44 30.22 19.78
N GLY A 576 -26.55 31.19 20.67
CA GLY A 576 -27.67 31.41 21.60
C GLY A 576 -27.60 30.64 22.92
N LEU A 577 -26.53 29.87 23.21
CA LEU A 577 -26.41 29.11 24.46
C LEU A 577 -25.12 29.45 25.26
N GLY A 578 -24.46 30.56 24.92
CA GLY A 578 -23.22 31.01 25.57
C GLY A 578 -21.95 30.31 25.09
N THR A 579 -20.83 30.63 25.73
CA THR A 579 -19.53 30.00 25.46
C THR A 579 -19.04 29.24 26.67
N THR A 580 -18.54 28.03 26.44
CA THR A 580 -17.86 27.20 27.44
C THR A 580 -16.42 26.95 27.00
N LEU A 581 -15.47 27.35 27.85
CA LEU A 581 -14.05 27.08 27.75
C LEU A 581 -13.68 26.03 28.79
N ARG A 582 -12.98 24.97 28.37
CA ARG A 582 -12.46 23.94 29.27
C ARG A 582 -10.98 23.72 28.97
N ALA A 583 -10.12 24.06 29.91
CA ALA A 583 -8.70 23.74 29.83
C ALA A 583 -8.39 22.57 30.76
N ASP A 584 -7.68 21.59 30.24
CA ASP A 584 -7.16 20.44 30.97
C ASP A 584 -5.63 20.43 30.83
N ILE A 585 -4.92 20.62 31.94
CA ILE A 585 -3.46 20.80 31.96
C ILE A 585 -2.80 19.76 32.87
N PRO A 586 -1.82 18.97 32.41
CA PRO A 586 -1.10 18.04 33.27
C PRO A 586 -0.27 18.77 34.35
N VAL A 587 -0.24 18.20 35.54
CA VAL A 587 0.41 18.69 36.77
C VAL A 587 1.71 17.90 37.04
N ALA A 588 2.37 17.43 35.98
CA ALA A 588 3.64 16.71 36.13
C ALA A 588 4.74 17.67 36.63
N ASP A 589 5.65 17.13 37.45
CA ASP A 589 6.90 17.79 37.83
C ASP A 589 7.68 18.13 36.55
N LEU A 590 7.52 19.36 36.04
CA LEU A 590 8.39 19.97 35.02
C LEU A 590 9.78 20.15 35.66
N ARG A 591 10.54 19.07 35.77
CA ARG A 591 11.94 19.07 36.24
C ARG A 591 12.91 19.44 35.15
#